data_AF-A0A1F6S3C4-F1
#
_entry.id   AF-A0A1F6S3C4-F1
#
_cell.length_a   1.000
_cell.length_b   1.000
_cell.length_c   1.000
_cell.angle_alpha   90.00
_cell.angle_beta   90.00
_cell.angle_gamma   90.00
#
_symmetry.space_group_name_H-M   'P 1'
#
loop_
_entity.id
_entity.type
_entity.pdbx_description
1 polymer ?
#
loop_
_entity_poly.entity_id
_entity_poly.type
_entity_poly.pdbx_seq_one_letter_code
_entity_poly.pdbx_strand_id
1 'polypeptide(L)'
;MIFGSPSLDLKLTIFLIVVVFIISLVVLIFARRKIFSLLLFSILANTVFLLGVLTKSDMFDFYNIVWLLYFSFFIWPIINILFLVYYAKTKPKK
;
A
#
# COMPACT_ATOMS: atom_id res chain seq x y z
N MET A 1 -7.48 20.31 0.09
CA MET A 1 -7.16 18.98 -0.47
C MET A 1 -6.10 19.15 -1.54
N ILE A 2 -5.08 18.30 -1.59
CA ILE A 2 -4.01 18.44 -2.60
C ILE A 2 -4.55 18.17 -4.01
N PHE A 3 -5.72 17.54 -4.16
CA PHE A 3 -6.45 17.46 -5.42
C PHE A 3 -7.91 17.82 -5.17
N GLY A 4 -8.36 18.93 -5.75
CA GLY A 4 -9.64 19.58 -5.42
C GLY A 4 -10.92 18.81 -5.79
N SER A 5 -10.86 17.50 -6.05
CA SER A 5 -12.06 16.67 -6.24
C SER A 5 -11.85 15.19 -5.85
N PRO A 6 -12.86 14.54 -5.25
CA PRO A 6 -12.81 13.11 -4.90
C PRO A 6 -12.47 12.19 -6.08
N SER A 7 -12.90 12.57 -7.29
CA SER A 7 -12.68 11.79 -8.50
C SER A 7 -11.23 11.85 -8.99
N LEU A 8 -10.53 12.97 -8.78
CA LEU A 8 -9.09 13.07 -9.06
C LEU A 8 -8.29 12.27 -8.04
N ASP A 9 -8.64 12.37 -6.76
CA ASP A 9 -8.00 11.60 -5.68
C ASP A 9 -8.07 10.09 -5.93
N LEU A 10 -9.24 9.58 -6.32
CA LEU A 10 -9.42 8.16 -6.63
C LEU A 10 -8.57 7.74 -7.84
N LYS A 11 -8.57 8.53 -8.93
CA LYS A 11 -7.77 8.23 -10.13
C LYS A 11 -6.28 8.19 -9.82
N LEU A 12 -5.78 9.14 -9.04
CA LEU A 12 -4.39 9.19 -8.61
C LEU A 12 -4.04 8.02 -7.69
N THR A 13 -4.92 7.69 -6.73
CA THR A 13 -4.74 6.54 -5.85
C THR A 13 -4.64 5.24 -6.67
N ILE A 14 -5.54 5.02 -7.62
CA ILE A 14 -5.51 3.86 -8.51
C ILE A 14 -4.21 3.85 -9.32
N PHE A 15 -3.83 4.98 -9.92
CA PHE A 15 -2.59 5.11 -10.68
C PHE A 15 -1.36 4.73 -9.83
N LEU A 16 -1.26 5.25 -8.61
CA LEU A 16 -0.17 4.95 -7.70
C LEU A 16 -0.15 3.47 -7.29
N ILE A 17 -1.31 2.86 -7.01
CA ILE A 17 -1.41 1.43 -6.71
C ILE A 17 -0.93 0.58 -7.88
N VAL A 18 -1.30 0.94 -9.12
CA VAL A 18 -0.82 0.23 -10.33
C VAL A 18 0.69 0.35 -10.49
N VAL A 19 1.26 1.54 -10.28
CA VAL A 19 2.73 1.74 -10.34
C VAL A 19 3.43 0.88 -9.28
N VAL A 20 2.93 0.88 -8.05
CA VAL A 20 3.46 0.06 -6.96
C VAL A 20 3.36 -1.44 -7.26
N PHE A 21 2.25 -1.87 -7.87
CA PHE A 21 2.06 -3.25 -8.30
C PHE A 21 3.11 -3.66 -9.35
N ILE A 22 3.34 -2.81 -10.38
CA ILE A 22 4.34 -3.05 -11.41
C ILE A 22 5.75 -3.15 -10.79
N ILE A 23 6.11 -2.22 -9.89
CA ILE A 23 7.41 -2.26 -9.19
C ILE A 23 7.59 -3.58 -8.44
N SER A 24 6.57 -4.02 -7.70
CA SER A 24 6.63 -5.28 -6.98
C SER A 24 6.73 -6.49 -7.90
N LEU A 25 6.03 -6.49 -9.03
CA LEU A 25 6.10 -7.54 -10.05
C LEU A 25 7.50 -7.64 -10.67
N VAL A 26 8.12 -6.51 -10.98
CA VAL A 26 9.51 -6.46 -11.46
C VAL A 26 10.43 -7.11 -10.43
N VAL A 27 10.31 -6.74 -9.15
CA VAL A 27 11.10 -7.37 -8.08
C VAL A 27 10.83 -8.88 -7.97
N LEU A 28 9.58 -9.31 -8.11
CA LEU A 28 9.21 -10.73 -8.11
C LEU A 28 9.90 -11.51 -9.23
N ILE A 29 9.88 -10.98 -10.45
CA ILE A 29 10.41 -11.63 -11.65
C ILE A 29 11.94 -11.69 -11.59
N PHE A 30 12.61 -10.57 -11.30
CA PHE A 30 14.07 -10.49 -11.35
C PHE A 30 14.76 -11.02 -10.09
N ALA A 31 14.27 -10.70 -8.90
CA ALA A 31 14.90 -11.15 -7.66
C ALA A 31 14.44 -12.55 -7.25
N ARG A 32 13.32 -13.05 -7.80
CA ARG A 32 12.65 -14.31 -7.40
C ARG A 32 12.32 -14.41 -5.90
N ARG A 33 12.32 -13.28 -5.19
CA ARG A 33 12.06 -13.19 -3.74
C ARG A 33 10.58 -12.93 -3.50
N LYS A 34 9.76 -13.98 -3.56
CA LYS A 34 8.30 -13.91 -3.40
C LYS A 34 7.86 -13.11 -2.16
N ILE A 35 8.40 -13.47 -1.00
CA ILE A 35 8.06 -12.82 0.29
C ILE A 35 8.47 -11.34 0.29
N PHE A 36 9.64 -11.01 -0.29
CA PHE A 36 10.13 -9.63 -0.33
C PHE A 36 9.31 -8.76 -1.27
N SER A 37 8.93 -9.27 -2.44
CA SER A 37 8.04 -8.56 -3.37
C SER A 37 6.67 -8.30 -2.74
N LEU A 38 6.12 -9.29 -2.03
CA LEU A 38 4.84 -9.13 -1.33
C LEU A 38 4.93 -8.08 -0.21
N LEU A 39 6.00 -8.12 0.60
CA LEU A 39 6.28 -7.10 1.61
C LEU A 39 6.41 -5.70 0.99
N LEU A 40 7.16 -5.58 -0.10
CA LEU A 40 7.37 -4.32 -0.81
C LEU A 40 6.04 -3.75 -1.33
N PHE A 41 5.22 -4.59 -1.97
CA PHE A 41 3.88 -4.19 -2.42
C PHE A 41 3.02 -3.72 -1.25
N SER A 42 2.95 -4.51 -0.18
CA SER A 42 2.10 -4.23 0.98
C SER A 42 2.48 -2.92 1.67
N ILE A 43 3.78 -2.64 1.83
CA ILE A 43 4.27 -1.38 2.41
C ILE A 43 3.92 -0.21 1.50
N LEU A 44 4.27 -0.29 0.22
CA LEU A 44 4.08 0.81 -0.72
C LEU A 44 2.59 1.11 -0.94
N ALA A 45 1.76 0.08 -1.09
CA ALA A 45 0.31 0.22 -1.24
C ALA A 45 -0.31 0.86 0.01
N ASN A 46 0.12 0.46 1.20
CA ASN A 46 -0.35 1.09 2.43
C ASN A 46 0.05 2.58 2.50
N THR A 47 1.26 2.92 2.07
CA THR A 47 1.70 4.33 2.00
C THR A 47 0.82 5.16 1.08
N VAL A 48 0.40 4.61 -0.07
CA VAL A 48 -0.52 5.30 -1.00
C VAL A 48 -1.86 5.61 -0.32
N PHE A 49 -2.44 4.63 0.38
CA PHE A 49 -3.69 4.87 1.13
C PHE A 49 -3.50 5.84 2.29
N LEU A 50 -2.40 5.73 3.04
CA LEU A 50 -2.06 6.67 4.13
C LEU A 50 -1.91 8.10 3.62
N LEU A 51 -1.37 8.33 2.43
CA LEU A 51 -1.32 9.66 1.83
C LEU A 51 -2.73 10.24 1.64
N GLY A 52 -3.67 9.42 1.17
CA GLY A 52 -5.09 9.81 1.09
C GLY A 52 -5.68 10.15 2.47
N VAL A 53 -5.37 9.35 3.50
CA VAL A 53 -5.85 9.58 4.88
C VAL A 53 -5.27 10.87 5.46
N LEU A 54 -3.96 11.07 5.35
CA LEU A 54 -3.25 12.24 5.88
C LEU A 54 -3.66 13.54 5.19
N THR A 55 -4.00 13.47 3.91
CA THR A 55 -4.49 14.63 3.15
C THR A 55 -5.99 14.91 3.36
N LYS A 56 -6.66 14.11 4.20
CA LYS A 56 -8.11 14.18 4.44
C LYS A 56 -8.90 14.20 3.14
N SER A 57 -8.59 13.25 2.25
CA SER A 57 -9.30 13.14 0.98
C SER A 57 -10.77 12.78 1.22
N ASP A 58 -11.68 13.54 0.61
CA ASP A 58 -13.12 13.25 0.61
C ASP A 58 -13.45 11.98 -0.18
N MET A 59 -12.49 11.37 -0.89
CA MET A 59 -12.74 10.14 -1.66
C MET A 59 -13.25 8.99 -0.78
N PHE A 60 -12.84 8.93 0.49
CA PHE A 60 -13.24 7.85 1.38
C PHE A 60 -14.72 7.92 1.71
N ASP A 61 -15.23 9.12 1.99
CA ASP A 61 -16.64 9.34 2.28
C ASP A 61 -17.48 9.33 1.01
N PHE A 62 -17.03 10.00 -0.05
CA PHE A 62 -17.74 10.10 -1.32
C PHE A 62 -17.99 8.74 -1.98
N TYR A 63 -17.00 7.85 -1.95
CA TYR A 63 -17.13 6.50 -2.52
C TYR A 63 -17.56 5.44 -1.50
N ASN A 64 -17.95 5.82 -0.26
CA ASN A 64 -18.32 4.89 0.81
C ASN A 64 -17.24 3.82 1.10
N ILE A 65 -15.97 4.19 1.03
CA ILE A 65 -14.81 3.32 1.30
C ILE A 65 -14.08 3.70 2.60
N VAL A 66 -14.78 4.31 3.56
CA VAL A 66 -14.24 4.71 4.87
C VAL A 66 -13.64 3.54 5.63
N TRP A 67 -14.15 2.32 5.44
CA TRP A 67 -13.56 1.11 6.02
C TRP A 67 -12.10 0.90 5.58
N LEU A 68 -11.75 1.30 4.35
CA LEU A 68 -10.40 1.18 3.79
C LEU A 68 -9.45 2.18 4.45
N LEU A 69 -9.95 3.36 4.83
CA LEU A 69 -9.23 4.34 5.66
C LEU A 69 -8.88 3.73 7.02
N TYR A 70 -9.87 3.17 7.72
CA TYR A 70 -9.62 2.54 9.02
C TYR A 70 -8.68 1.33 8.92
N PHE A 71 -8.86 0.51 7.88
CA PHE A 71 -8.00 -0.64 7.62
C PHE A 71 -6.55 -0.22 7.36
N SER A 72 -6.32 0.74 6.46
CA SER A 72 -4.99 1.24 6.11
C SER A 72 -4.28 1.91 7.28
N PHE A 73 -5.02 2.60 8.14
CA PHE A 73 -4.42 3.28 9.29
C PHE A 73 -4.13 2.35 10.47
N PHE A 74 -5.05 1.45 10.82
CA PHE A 74 -4.94 0.64 12.04
C PHE A 74 -4.43 -0.79 11.81
N ILE A 75 -4.93 -1.48 10.78
CA ILE A 75 -4.73 -2.93 10.62
C ILE A 75 -3.55 -3.22 9.69
N TRP A 76 -3.47 -2.52 8.57
CA TRP A 76 -2.45 -2.74 7.55
C TRP A 76 -1.00 -2.54 8.06
N PRO A 77 -0.68 -1.54 8.93
CA PRO A 77 0.66 -1.42 9.50
C PRO A 77 1.04 -2.65 10.33
N ILE A 78 0.10 -3.24 11.06
CA ILE A 78 0.32 -4.47 11.83
C ILE A 78 0.66 -5.62 10.88
N ILE A 79 -0.10 -5.77 9.79
CA ILE A 79 0.17 -6.79 8.75
C ILE A 79 1.58 -6.59 8.16
N ASN A 80 1.98 -5.34 7.88
CA ASN A 80 3.31 -5.04 7.35
C ASN A 80 4.43 -5.39 8.35
N ILE A 81 4.23 -5.12 9.64
CA ILE A 81 5.16 -5.54 10.70
C ILE A 81 5.27 -7.07 10.74
N LEU A 82 4.15 -7.79 10.67
CA LEU A 82 4.14 -9.26 10.66
C LEU A 82 4.89 -9.82 9.45
N PHE A 83 4.68 -9.27 8.25
CA PHE A 83 5.43 -9.67 7.06
C PHE A 83 6.92 -9.36 7.18
N LEU A 84 7.29 -8.24 7.79
CA LEU A 84 8.68 -7.88 8.00
C LEU A 84 9.38 -8.84 8.97
N VAL A 85 8.72 -9.20 10.07
CA VAL A 85 9.22 -10.21 11.03
C VAL A 85 9.34 -11.58 10.36
N TYR A 86 8.33 -11.99 9.59
CA TYR A 86 8.36 -13.26 8.85
C TYR A 86 9.50 -13.29 7.81
N TYR A 87 9.67 -12.20 7.06
CA TYR A 87 10.78 -12.06 6.12
C TYR A 87 12.14 -12.12 6.82
N ALA A 88 12.30 -11.47 7.97
CA ALA A 88 13.53 -11.49 8.75
C ALA A 88 13.86 -12.92 9.27
N LYS A 89 12.86 -13.69 9.69
CA LYS A 89 13.03 -15.07 10.16
C LYS A 89 13.36 -16.07 9.05
N THR A 90 12.77 -15.89 7.86
CA THR A 90 12.94 -16.80 6.72
C THR A 90 14.19 -16.50 5.88
N LYS A 91 14.85 -15.37 6.12
CA LYS A 91 16.10 -15.03 5.47
C LYS A 91 17.20 -15.99 5.97
N PRO A 92 17.88 -16.75 5.10
CA PRO A 92 19.04 -17.52 5.53
C PRO A 92 20.05 -16.55 6.14
N LYS A 93 20.50 -16.84 7.36
CA LYS A 93 21.64 -16.14 7.95
C LYS A 93 22.80 -16.33 6.97
N LYS A 94 23.27 -15.23 6.38
CA LYS A 94 24.53 -15.23 5.66
C LYS A 94 25.65 -15.61 6.62
#